data_AF-A0A1B0D3D3-F1
#
_entry.id   AF-A0A1B0D3D3-F1
#
_cell.length_a   1.000
_cell.length_b   1.000
_cell.length_c   1.000
_cell.angle_alpha   90.00
_cell.angle_beta   90.00
_cell.angle_gamma   90.00
#
_symmetry.space_group_name_H-M   'P 1'
#
loop_
_entity.id
_entity.type
_entity.pdbx_description
1 polymer ?
#
loop_
_entity_poly.entity_id
_entity_poly.type
_entity_poly.pdbx_seq_one_letter_code
_entity_poly.pdbx_strand_id
1 'polypeptide(L)' 'MYAENEDDFLNFRLNESGVLDMLETEYSISLRDMMRTHLGAHNSLPAFLSALTMDLFNRTTISV' A
#
# COMPACT_ATOMS: atom_id res chain seq x y z
N MET A 1 11.43 -1.59 -4.46
CA MET A 1 12.61 -1.66 -3.57
C MET A 1 12.49 -2.83 -2.59
N TYR A 2 11.33 -3.03 -1.95
CA TYR A 2 11.09 -4.13 -1.00
C TYR A 2 9.88 -5.02 -1.38
N ALA A 3 9.43 -4.95 -2.63
CA ALA A 3 8.36 -5.82 -3.12
C ALA A 3 8.85 -7.28 -3.06
N GLU A 4 7.99 -8.19 -2.61
CA GLU A 4 8.33 -9.61 -2.49
C GLU A 4 8.28 -10.31 -3.86
N ASN A 5 7.38 -9.87 -4.75
CA ASN A 5 7.27 -10.34 -6.13
C ASN A 5 7.34 -9.19 -7.14
N GLU A 6 7.68 -9.49 -8.40
CA GLU A 6 7.76 -8.49 -9.47
C GLU A 6 6.40 -7.87 -9.83
N ASP A 7 5.32 -8.64 -9.62
CA ASP A 7 3.93 -8.24 -9.90
C ASP A 7 3.25 -7.55 -8.70
N ASP A 8 3.96 -7.36 -7.59
CA ASP A 8 3.42 -6.65 -6.41
C ASP A 8 3.50 -5.14 -6.61
N PHE A 9 2.45 -4.58 -7.19
CA PHE A 9 2.32 -3.13 -7.40
C PHE A 9 0.98 -2.57 -6.93
N LEU A 10 1.04 -1.32 -6.48
CA LEU A 10 -0.13 -0.48 -6.23
C LEU A 10 -0.33 0.43 -7.44
N ASN A 11 -1.57 0.50 -7.92
CA ASN A 11 -1.91 1.33 -9.06
C ASN A 11 -2.86 2.44 -8.62
N PHE A 12 -2.54 3.68 -9.00
CA PHE A 12 -3.29 4.86 -8.61
C PHE A 12 -3.69 5.66 -9.85
N ARG A 13 -4.93 6.15 -9.86
CA ARG A 13 -5.46 7.02 -10.90
C ARG A 13 -5.92 8.32 -10.27
N LEU A 14 -5.45 9.44 -10.80
CA LEU A 14 -6.05 10.74 -10.52
C LEU A 14 -7.34 10.85 -11.35
N ASN A 15 -8.48 10.95 -10.68
CA ASN A 15 -9.76 11.11 -11.38
C ASN A 15 -10.03 12.59 -11.73
N GLU A 16 -11.08 12.83 -12.49
CA GLU A 16 -11.47 14.18 -12.96
C GLU A 16 -11.81 15.15 -11.82
N SER A 17 -12.14 14.62 -10.63
CA SER A 17 -12.40 15.41 -9.42
C SER A 17 -11.13 15.76 -8.65
N GLY A 18 -9.95 15.36 -9.14
CA GLY A 18 -8.67 15.57 -8.46
C GLY A 18 -8.45 14.65 -7.25
N VAL A 19 -9.25 13.59 -7.12
CA VAL A 19 -9.10 12.57 -6.08
C VAL A 19 -8.28 11.42 -6.63
N LEU A 20 -7.42 10.85 -5.79
CA LEU A 20 -6.61 9.70 -6.15
C LEU A 20 -7.34 8.40 -5.81
N ASP A 21 -7.77 7.68 -6.83
CA ASP A 21 -8.38 6.36 -6.70
C ASP A 21 -7.30 5.29 -6.77
N MET A 22 -7.33 4.33 -5.84
CA MET A 22 -6.52 3.12 -5.96
C MET A 22 -7.29 2.10 -6.82
N LEU A 23 -6.66 1.62 -7.89
CA LEU A 23 -7.21 0.57 -8.72
C LEU A 23 -6.90 -0.79 -8.10
N GLU A 24 -7.88 -1.69 -8.14
CA GLU A 24 -7.73 -3.03 -7.59
C GLU A 24 -6.69 -3.85 -8.36
N THR A 25 -5.75 -4.41 -7.62
CA THR A 25 -4.76 -5.42 -8.01
C THR A 25 -4.77 -6.54 -6.96
N GLU A 26 -4.27 -7.73 -7.30
CA GLU A 26 -4.09 -8.83 -6.34
C GLU A 26 -3.30 -8.37 -5.10
N TYR A 27 -2.24 -7.58 -5.31
CA TYR A 27 -1.46 -7.01 -4.22
C TYR A 27 -2.25 -6.00 -3.37
N SER A 28 -3.09 -5.16 -3.98
CA SER A 28 -3.94 -4.24 -3.22
C SER A 28 -4.97 -4.98 -2.36
N ILE A 29 -5.46 -6.14 -2.81
CA ILE A 29 -6.43 -6.97 -2.09
C ILE A 29 -5.79 -7.55 -0.84
N SER A 30 -4.54 -8.05 -0.93
CA SER A 30 -3.81 -8.61 0.22
C SER A 30 -3.54 -7.57 1.32
N LEU A 31 -3.53 -6.28 0.95
CA LEU A 31 -3.26 -5.16 1.84
C LEU A 31 -4.53 -4.51 2.45
N ARG A 32 -5.73 -5.05 2.19
CA ARG A 32 -7.02 -4.44 2.62
C ARG A 32 -7.10 -4.15 4.12
N ASP A 33 -6.61 -5.04 4.98
CA ASP A 33 -6.64 -4.82 6.44
C ASP A 33 -5.70 -3.69 6.88
N MET A 34 -4.51 -3.59 6.27
CA MET A 34 -3.56 -2.51 6.49
C MET A 34 -4.14 -1.17 5.99
N MET A 35 -4.77 -1.17 4.81
CA MET A 35 -5.49 -0.01 4.29
C MET A 35 -6.62 0.43 5.22
N ARG A 36 -7.46 -0.49 5.69
CA ARG A 36 -8.54 -0.16 6.64
C ARG A 36 -8.00 0.51 7.91
N THR A 37 -6.84 0.06 8.39
CA THR A 37 -6.19 0.62 9.57
C THR A 37 -5.68 2.05 9.34
N HIS A 38 -4.97 2.29 8.23
CA HIS A 38 -4.29 3.58 8.00
C HIS A 38 -5.13 4.60 7.21
N LEU A 39 -5.95 4.15 6.26
CA LEU A 39 -6.87 5.01 5.50
C LEU A 39 -8.21 5.18 6.23
N GLY A 40 -8.72 4.15 6.90
CA GLY A 40 -10.01 4.23 7.61
C GLY A 40 -9.99 5.18 8.82
N ALA A 41 -8.86 5.30 9.52
CA ALA A 41 -8.74 6.16 10.70
C ALA A 41 -8.36 7.61 10.38
N HIS A 42 -7.53 7.84 9.36
CA HIS A 42 -6.90 9.15 9.11
C HIS A 42 -7.01 9.66 7.67
N ASN A 43 -7.58 8.87 6.75
CA ASN A 43 -7.65 9.17 5.32
C ASN A 43 -6.30 9.62 4.71
N SER A 44 -5.18 9.08 5.23
CA SER A 44 -3.83 9.53 4.88
C SER A 44 -3.10 8.48 4.06
N LEU A 45 -3.07 8.70 2.74
CA LEU A 45 -2.28 7.87 1.82
C LEU A 45 -0.78 7.85 2.19
N PRO A 46 -0.12 8.99 2.53
CA PRO A 46 1.27 8.97 2.97
C PRO A 46 1.51 8.08 4.21
N ALA A 47 0.58 8.06 5.17
CA ALA A 47 0.70 7.22 6.35
C ALA A 47 0.60 5.72 5.99
N PHE A 48 -0.35 5.36 5.13
CA PHE A 48 -0.47 3.99 4.63
C PHE A 48 0.81 3.52 3.91
N LEU A 49 1.31 4.32 2.96
CA LEU A 49 2.53 3.97 2.21
C LEU A 49 3.77 3.90 3.10
N SER A 50 3.86 4.73 4.14
CA SER A 50 4.97 4.68 5.11
C SER A 50 4.92 3.41 5.95
N ALA A 51 3.74 3.02 6.44
CA ALA A 51 3.56 1.78 7.19
C ALA A 51 3.88 0.55 6.33
N LEU A 52 3.37 0.53 5.09
CA LEU A 52 3.67 -0.54 4.12
C LEU A 52 5.17 -0.64 3.84
N THR A 53 5.84 0.50 3.60
CA THR A 53 7.28 0.52 3.33
C THR A 53 8.08 -0.04 4.51
N MET A 54 7.70 0.30 5.74
CA MET A 54 8.36 -0.19 6.95
C MET A 54 8.14 -1.68 7.17
N ASP A 55 6.92 -2.17 6.95
CA ASP A 55 6.58 -3.59 7.05
C ASP A 55 7.39 -4.41 6.04
N LEU A 56 7.41 -4.01 4.77
CA LEU A 56 8.20 -4.67 3.72
C LEU A 56 9.71 -4.63 4.00
N PHE A 57 10.21 -3.49 4.49
CA PHE A 57 11.62 -3.37 4.89
C PHE A 57 11.96 -4.35 6.02
N ASN A 58 11.11 -4.45 7.04
CA ASN A 58 11.31 -5.38 8.16
C ASN A 58 11.33 -6.83 7.69
N ARG A 59 10.42 -7.23 6.79
CA ARG A 59 10.41 -8.59 6.21
C ARG A 59 11.65 -8.89 5.38
N THR A 60 12.13 -7.89 4.63
CA THR A 60 13.32 -8.02 3.78
C THR A 60 14.60 -8.14 4.63
N THR A 61 14.67 -7.47 5.78
CA THR A 61 15.90 -7.35 6.59
C THR A 61 15.93 -8.24 7.83
N ILE A 62 14.79 -8.71 8.33
CA ILE A 62 14.66 -9.57 9.52
C ILE A 62 14.47 -11.05 9.10
N SER A 63 14.99 -11.46 7.94
CA SER A 63 15.14 -12.91 7.67
C SER A 63 16.14 -13.49 8.69
N VAL A 64 15.59 -14.23 9.66
CA VAL A 64 16.34 -15.07 10.61
C VAL A 64 16.51 -16.46 10.02
#